data_AF-U1R3I3-F1
#
_entry.id   AF-U1R3I3-F1
#
_cell.length_a   1.000
_cell.length_b   1.000
_cell.length_c   1.000
_cell.angle_alpha   90.00
_cell.angle_beta   90.00
_cell.angle_gamma   90.00
#
_symmetry.space_group_name_H-M   'P 1'
#
loop_
_entity.id
_entity.type
_entity.pdbx_description
1 polymer ?
#
loop_
_entity_poly.entity_id
_entity_poly.type
_entity_poly.pdbx_seq_one_letter_code
_entity_poly.pdbx_strand_id
1 'polypeptide(L)'
;MTGVNIELDISELSQVIDKALATLNRPKLMFAEMGEELLAIHFARFVAQKAPDGTPWAPLQDWYRDTKKKNADKILTLDGHLRGTLRYQASDTGVVFGSDRPYAAIHQFGGTITAKNAKALNMHGRPVKSVTIPARPWLGLSADDEQRLIEIARKHLKNEFNV
;
A
#
# COMPACT_ATOMS: atom_id res chain seq x y z
N MET A 1 16.85 -6.14 65.03
CA MET A 1 17.13 -6.54 63.63
C MET A 1 17.53 -5.28 62.89
N THR A 2 18.77 -5.20 62.41
CA THR A 2 19.25 -4.08 61.59
C THR A 2 19.18 -4.49 60.13
N GLY A 3 18.31 -3.85 59.35
CA GLY A 3 18.19 -4.03 57.91
C GLY A 3 18.58 -2.75 57.18
N VAL A 4 19.22 -2.91 56.01
CA VAL A 4 19.48 -1.82 55.06
C VAL A 4 18.48 -1.96 53.93
N ASN A 5 17.77 -0.87 53.62
CA ASN A 5 16.70 -0.83 52.62
C ASN A 5 17.09 0.17 51.51
N ILE A 6 16.70 -0.12 50.28
CA ILE A 6 16.70 0.84 49.17
C ILE A 6 15.25 1.11 48.81
N GLU A 7 14.87 2.38 48.81
CA GLU A 7 13.57 2.86 48.36
C GLU A 7 13.78 3.58 47.03
N LEU A 8 13.10 3.10 45.99
CA LEU A 8 13.16 3.67 44.64
C LEU A 8 11.90 4.50 44.43
N ASP A 9 12.05 5.81 44.28
CA ASP A 9 10.97 6.68 43.84
C ASP A 9 10.74 6.49 42.34
N ILE A 10 9.59 5.94 41.99
CA ILE A 10 9.17 5.64 40.60
C ILE A 10 8.05 6.56 40.12
N SER A 11 7.83 7.69 40.78
CA SER A 11 6.79 8.66 40.42
C SER A 11 6.96 9.18 39.00
N GLU A 12 8.21 9.51 38.62
CA GLU A 12 8.55 9.95 37.26
C GLU A 12 8.34 8.86 36.21
N LEU A 13 8.70 7.61 36.55
CA LEU A 13 8.49 6.46 35.65
C LEU A 13 7.00 6.24 35.37
N SER A 14 6.15 6.34 36.39
CA SER A 14 4.69 6.20 36.24
C SER A 14 4.11 7.27 35.30
N GLN A 15 4.55 8.53 35.42
CA GLN A 15 4.09 9.61 34.54
C GLN A 15 4.48 9.40 33.08
N VAL A 16 5.68 8.87 32.82
CA VAL A 16 6.14 8.53 31.46
C VAL A 16 5.31 7.39 30.86
N ILE A 17 4.99 6.36 31.66
CA ILE A 17 4.13 5.24 31.22
C ILE A 17 2.72 5.74 30.91
N ASP A 18 2.13 6.59 31.74
CA ASP A 18 0.79 7.14 31.52
C ASP A 18 0.72 8.00 30.25
N LYS A 19 1.75 8.79 29.96
CA LYS A 19 1.88 9.55 28.70
C LYS A 19 1.97 8.61 27.49
N ALA A 20 2.83 7.59 27.55
CA ALA A 20 2.96 6.61 26.48
C ALA A 20 1.62 5.87 26.22
N LEU A 21 0.87 5.53 27.27
CA LEU A 21 -0.46 4.95 27.16
C LEU A 21 -1.47 5.92 26.54
N ALA A 22 -1.43 7.21 26.90
CA ALA A 22 -2.30 8.22 26.31
C ALA A 22 -2.08 8.42 24.80
N THR A 23 -0.85 8.25 24.32
CA THR A 23 -0.54 8.33 22.87
C THR A 23 -0.85 7.04 22.14
N LEU A 24 -0.64 5.88 22.77
CA LEU A 24 -1.20 4.61 22.28
C LEU A 24 -2.73 4.66 22.18
N ASN A 25 -3.39 5.51 22.98
CA ASN A 25 -4.83 5.80 22.89
C ASN A 25 -5.21 6.79 21.77
N ARG A 26 -4.24 7.33 21.00
CA ARG A 26 -4.47 8.19 19.82
C ARG A 26 -3.66 7.73 18.59
N PRO A 27 -3.74 6.45 18.19
CA PRO A 27 -2.86 5.88 17.17
C PRO A 27 -3.19 6.36 15.75
N LYS A 28 -4.30 7.10 15.57
CA LYS A 28 -4.69 7.65 14.27
C LYS A 28 -3.61 8.49 13.59
N LEU A 29 -2.80 9.24 14.35
CA LEU A 29 -1.69 10.02 13.77
C LEU A 29 -0.60 9.10 13.19
N MET A 30 -0.23 8.06 13.92
CA MET A 30 0.69 7.02 13.45
C MET A 30 0.15 6.34 12.18
N PHE A 31 -1.12 5.93 12.19
CA PHE A 31 -1.75 5.30 11.03
C PHE A 31 -1.90 6.25 9.83
N ALA A 32 -2.08 7.56 10.06
CA ALA A 32 -2.06 8.55 9.00
C ALA A 32 -0.67 8.67 8.36
N GLU A 33 0.39 8.72 9.16
CA GLU A 33 1.77 8.72 8.63
C GLU A 33 2.09 7.42 7.87
N MET A 34 1.63 6.27 8.36
CA MET A 34 1.70 5.01 7.60
C MET A 34 0.93 5.10 6.28
N GLY A 35 -0.22 5.76 6.25
CA GLY A 35 -0.99 5.98 5.03
C GLY A 35 -0.25 6.81 3.98
N GLU A 36 0.43 7.87 4.41
CA GLU A 36 1.30 8.68 3.53
C GLU A 36 2.49 7.87 3.01
N GLU A 37 3.14 7.08 3.87
CA GLU A 37 4.21 6.18 3.46
C GLU A 37 3.72 5.16 2.44
N LEU A 38 2.54 4.56 2.64
CA LEU A 38 1.93 3.65 1.67
C LEU A 38 1.72 4.34 0.30
N LEU A 39 1.30 5.61 0.26
CA LEU A 39 1.21 6.36 -1.00
C LEU A 39 2.57 6.48 -1.68
N ALA A 40 3.62 6.83 -0.94
CA ALA A 40 4.98 6.98 -1.46
C ALA A 40 5.52 5.65 -2.00
N ILE A 41 5.37 4.56 -1.24
CA ILE A 41 5.78 3.20 -1.62
C ILE A 41 5.13 2.78 -2.92
N HIS A 42 3.81 2.93 -3.01
CA HIS A 42 3.07 2.51 -4.20
C HIS A 42 3.39 3.42 -5.39
N PHE A 43 3.60 4.72 -5.18
CA PHE A 43 4.06 5.61 -6.25
C PHE A 43 5.41 5.14 -6.84
N ALA A 44 6.40 4.87 -5.99
CA ALA A 44 7.71 4.38 -6.41
C ALA A 44 7.61 3.06 -7.16
N ARG A 45 6.73 2.16 -6.69
CA ARG A 45 6.46 0.88 -7.35
C ARG A 45 5.94 1.02 -8.78
N PHE A 46 5.01 1.94 -9.02
CA PHE A 46 4.52 2.23 -10.38
C PHE A 46 5.60 2.82 -11.28
N VAL A 47 6.50 3.66 -10.73
CA VAL A 47 7.65 4.19 -11.49
C VAL A 47 8.60 3.06 -11.87
N ALA A 48 8.88 2.14 -10.93
CA ALA A 48 9.75 1.00 -11.13
C ALA A 48 9.13 -0.13 -11.98
N GLN A 49 7.80 -0.16 -12.10
CA GLN A 49 7.02 -1.20 -12.78
C GLN A 49 7.25 -2.60 -12.21
N LYS A 50 7.25 -2.72 -10.89
CA LYS A 50 7.53 -3.96 -10.15
C LYS A 50 6.39 -4.32 -9.22
N ALA A 51 6.27 -5.60 -8.91
CA ALA A 51 5.40 -6.11 -7.87
C ALA A 51 6.03 -5.88 -6.46
N PRO A 52 5.26 -6.06 -5.37
CA PRO A 52 5.79 -5.89 -4.01
C PRO A 52 7.00 -6.78 -3.69
N ASP A 53 7.10 -7.96 -4.30
CA ASP A 53 8.25 -8.86 -4.19
C ASP A 53 9.48 -8.42 -5.01
N GLY A 54 9.37 -7.31 -5.75
CA GLY A 54 10.42 -6.79 -6.62
C GLY A 54 10.40 -7.35 -8.05
N THR A 55 9.55 -8.33 -8.35
CA THR A 55 9.43 -8.92 -9.68
C THR A 55 8.90 -7.89 -10.68
N PRO A 56 9.55 -7.66 -11.85
CA PRO A 56 8.99 -6.79 -12.88
C PRO A 56 7.60 -7.24 -13.32
N TRP A 57 6.69 -6.29 -13.53
CA TRP A 57 5.36 -6.64 -14.03
C TRP A 57 5.42 -7.28 -15.42
N ALA A 58 4.48 -8.19 -15.67
CA ALA A 58 4.32 -8.80 -16.98
C ALA A 58 4.22 -7.72 -18.07
N PRO A 59 5.03 -7.82 -19.14
CA PRO A 59 5.10 -6.78 -20.16
C PRO A 59 3.75 -6.56 -20.84
N LEU A 60 3.62 -5.42 -21.51
CA LEU A 60 2.52 -5.22 -22.45
C LEU A 60 2.70 -6.16 -23.64
N GLN A 61 1.59 -6.62 -24.20
CA GLN A 61 1.60 -7.28 -25.50
C GLN A 61 2.07 -6.28 -26.56
N ASP A 62 2.87 -6.72 -27.53
CA ASP A 62 3.52 -5.82 -28.49
C ASP A 62 2.50 -5.00 -29.29
N TRP A 63 1.46 -5.65 -29.83
CA TRP A 63 0.38 -4.94 -30.53
C TRP A 63 -0.29 -3.86 -29.66
N TYR A 64 -0.43 -4.10 -28.35
CA TYR A 64 -1.06 -3.13 -27.45
C TYR A 64 -0.11 -1.98 -27.19
N ARG A 65 1.17 -2.28 -26.95
CA ARG A 65 2.24 -1.27 -26.78
C ARG A 65 2.29 -0.31 -27.96
N ASP A 66 2.25 -0.85 -29.18
CA ASP A 66 2.37 -0.09 -30.43
C ASP A 66 1.16 0.81 -30.70
N THR A 67 -0.03 0.38 -30.27
CA THR A 67 -1.29 1.12 -30.47
C THR A 67 -1.67 2.00 -29.28
N LYS A 68 -0.91 1.96 -28.19
CA LYS A 68 -1.22 2.68 -26.96
C LYS A 68 -0.99 4.18 -27.14
N LYS A 69 -2.06 4.95 -26.99
CA LYS A 69 -2.06 6.40 -27.27
C LYS A 69 -1.12 7.23 -26.39
N LYS A 70 -0.82 6.78 -25.17
CA LYS A 70 0.02 7.49 -24.19
C LYS A 70 0.83 6.50 -23.38
N ASN A 71 2.03 6.92 -22.96
CA ASN A 71 2.89 6.14 -22.06
C ASN A 71 3.09 4.70 -22.58
N ALA A 72 3.42 4.55 -23.88
CA ALA A 72 3.55 3.26 -24.54
C ALA A 72 4.56 2.33 -23.83
N ASP A 73 5.58 2.90 -23.21
CA ASP A 73 6.61 2.23 -22.43
C ASP A 73 6.20 1.90 -20.98
N LYS A 74 5.06 2.40 -20.49
CA LYS A 74 4.60 2.22 -19.10
C LYS A 74 3.49 1.19 -18.96
N ILE A 75 3.65 0.30 -18.00
CA ILE A 75 2.68 -0.72 -17.58
C ILE A 75 1.78 -0.12 -16.49
N LEU A 76 0.50 -0.52 -16.49
CA LEU A 76 -0.56 0.01 -15.61
C LEU A 76 -0.79 1.54 -15.67
N THR A 77 -0.23 2.22 -16.69
CA THR A 77 -0.28 3.68 -16.80
C THR A 77 -0.72 4.08 -18.20
N LEU A 78 -2.00 4.40 -18.40
CA LEU A 78 -2.46 5.13 -19.60
C LEU A 78 -2.47 6.62 -19.32
N ASP A 79 -3.37 7.06 -18.45
CA ASP A 79 -3.42 8.44 -17.91
C ASP A 79 -2.90 8.51 -16.46
N GLY A 80 -2.49 7.38 -15.90
CA GLY A 80 -1.94 7.29 -14.54
C GLY A 80 -2.97 7.30 -13.41
N HIS A 81 -4.27 7.15 -13.70
CA HIS A 81 -5.33 7.19 -12.71
C HIS A 81 -5.16 6.16 -11.58
N LEU A 82 -4.81 4.90 -11.88
CA LEU A 82 -4.68 3.87 -10.84
C LEU A 82 -3.75 4.31 -9.71
N ARG A 83 -2.57 4.82 -10.06
CA ARG A 83 -1.59 5.36 -9.13
C ARG A 83 -2.05 6.70 -8.53
N GLY A 84 -2.52 7.62 -9.37
CA GLY A 84 -2.87 8.99 -8.95
C GLY A 84 -4.11 9.08 -8.06
N THR A 85 -4.96 8.06 -8.07
CA THR A 85 -6.17 7.99 -7.25
C THR A 85 -6.10 6.96 -6.13
N LEU A 86 -4.89 6.48 -5.77
CA LEU A 86 -4.72 5.70 -4.54
C LEU A 86 -5.05 6.56 -3.33
N ARG A 87 -5.73 5.98 -2.35
CA ARG A 87 -6.17 6.68 -1.14
C ARG A 87 -5.98 5.77 0.06
N TYR A 88 -5.91 6.39 1.23
CA TYR A 88 -5.99 5.69 2.50
C TYR A 88 -7.02 6.34 3.43
N GLN A 89 -7.44 5.58 4.43
CA GLN A 89 -8.25 6.06 5.54
C GLN A 89 -7.66 5.52 6.84
N ALA A 90 -7.23 6.45 7.71
CA ALA A 90 -6.71 6.14 9.04
C ALA A 90 -7.78 6.31 10.12
N SER A 91 -7.85 5.36 11.03
CA SER A 91 -8.71 5.34 12.22
C SER A 91 -7.85 5.10 13.47
N ASP A 92 -8.49 4.98 14.64
CA ASP A 92 -7.79 4.58 15.88
C ASP A 92 -7.45 3.08 15.91
N THR A 93 -7.84 2.31 14.89
CA THR A 93 -7.62 0.86 14.84
C THR A 93 -6.74 0.42 13.68
N GLY A 94 -6.44 1.30 12.73
CA GLY A 94 -5.58 0.96 11.62
C GLY A 94 -5.64 1.93 10.44
N VAL A 95 -5.05 1.49 9.34
CA VAL A 95 -5.10 2.16 8.05
C VAL A 95 -5.64 1.21 6.99
N VAL A 96 -6.61 1.68 6.22
CA VAL A 96 -7.09 1.02 5.00
C VAL A 96 -6.51 1.76 3.81
N PHE A 97 -5.92 1.05 2.85
CA PHE A 97 -5.29 1.62 1.66
C PHE A 97 -5.76 0.90 0.39
N GLY A 98 -6.02 1.64 -0.69
CA GLY A 98 -6.39 1.00 -1.95
C GLY A 98 -6.87 1.95 -3.04
N SER A 99 -7.69 1.38 -3.93
CA SER A 99 -8.23 2.05 -5.12
C SER A 99 -9.69 1.68 -5.34
N ASP A 100 -10.47 2.64 -5.80
CA ASP A 100 -11.85 2.47 -6.26
C ASP A 100 -11.95 2.23 -7.78
N ARG A 101 -10.82 2.19 -8.49
CA ARG A 101 -10.82 2.04 -9.96
C ARG A 101 -11.37 0.65 -10.32
N PRO A 102 -12.33 0.54 -11.25
CA PRO A 102 -13.01 -0.73 -11.55
C PRO A 102 -12.07 -1.81 -12.10
N TYR A 103 -10.93 -1.41 -12.67
CA TYR A 103 -9.91 -2.31 -13.22
C TYR A 103 -8.77 -2.63 -12.23
N ALA A 104 -8.81 -2.10 -11.00
CA ALA A 104 -7.76 -2.29 -10.00
C ALA A 104 -7.59 -3.77 -9.63
N ALA A 105 -8.71 -4.47 -9.40
CA ALA A 105 -8.73 -5.87 -9.01
C ALA A 105 -8.21 -6.80 -10.12
N ILE A 106 -8.65 -6.61 -11.36
CA ILE A 106 -8.19 -7.47 -12.48
C ILE A 106 -6.69 -7.29 -12.75
N HIS A 107 -6.11 -6.13 -12.48
CA HIS A 107 -4.67 -5.95 -12.55
C HIS A 107 -3.94 -6.49 -11.32
N GLN A 108 -4.54 -6.46 -10.13
CA GLN A 108 -3.94 -7.07 -8.95
C GLN A 108 -3.83 -8.59 -9.09
N PHE A 109 -4.93 -9.25 -9.43
CA PHE A 109 -5.05 -10.71 -9.38
C PHE A 109 -4.87 -11.39 -10.74
N GLY A 110 -4.94 -10.64 -11.84
CA GLY A 110 -5.10 -11.22 -13.17
C GLY A 110 -6.47 -11.88 -13.33
N GLY A 111 -6.71 -12.48 -14.49
CA GLY A 111 -7.90 -13.26 -14.72
C GLY A 111 -8.36 -13.27 -16.18
N THR A 112 -9.40 -14.05 -16.45
CA THR A 112 -9.99 -14.17 -17.78
C THR A 112 -11.32 -13.41 -17.82
N ILE A 113 -11.44 -12.45 -18.71
CA ILE A 113 -12.67 -11.69 -18.97
C ILE A 113 -13.42 -12.38 -20.12
N THR A 114 -14.73 -12.52 -19.95
CA THR A 114 -15.67 -13.03 -20.96
C THR A 114 -16.77 -12.01 -21.24
N ALA A 115 -17.43 -12.13 -22.38
CA ALA A 115 -18.59 -11.31 -22.70
C ALA A 115 -19.78 -11.71 -21.81
N LYS A 116 -20.38 -10.73 -21.11
CA LYS A 116 -21.53 -10.97 -20.23
C LYS A 116 -22.86 -11.01 -20.99
N ASN A 117 -23.09 -10.03 -21.85
CA ASN A 117 -24.38 -9.81 -22.54
C ASN A 117 -24.26 -9.95 -24.08
N ALA A 118 -23.12 -10.41 -24.59
CA ALA A 118 -22.85 -10.55 -26.02
C ALA A 118 -22.17 -11.88 -26.32
N LYS A 119 -22.17 -12.31 -27.59
CA LYS A 119 -21.55 -13.57 -28.02
C LYS A 119 -20.01 -13.55 -27.98
N ALA A 120 -19.40 -12.36 -28.02
CA ALA A 120 -17.96 -12.16 -28.03
C ALA A 120 -17.59 -10.75 -27.53
N LEU A 121 -16.35 -10.60 -27.05
CA LEU A 121 -15.70 -9.32 -26.81
C LEU A 121 -15.17 -8.77 -28.14
N ASN A 122 -15.19 -7.46 -28.32
CA ASN A 122 -14.55 -6.82 -29.47
C ASN A 122 -13.11 -6.44 -29.10
N MET A 123 -12.14 -7.15 -29.66
CA MET A 123 -10.71 -6.86 -29.54
C MET A 123 -10.21 -6.29 -30.87
N HIS A 124 -10.19 -4.96 -30.97
CA HIS A 124 -9.71 -4.23 -32.16
C HIS A 124 -10.37 -4.68 -33.48
N GLY A 125 -11.70 -4.78 -33.48
CA GLY A 125 -12.49 -5.21 -34.64
C GLY A 125 -12.61 -6.73 -34.78
N ARG A 126 -11.96 -7.52 -33.92
CA ARG A 126 -12.02 -8.98 -33.93
C ARG A 126 -12.86 -9.53 -32.78
N PRO A 127 -13.87 -10.37 -33.05
CA PRO A 127 -14.65 -11.01 -32.01
C PRO A 127 -13.82 -12.10 -31.32
N VAL A 128 -13.64 -12.00 -30.00
CA VAL A 128 -12.95 -13.02 -29.17
C VAL A 128 -13.85 -13.48 -28.03
N LYS A 129 -13.86 -14.79 -27.74
CA LYS A 129 -14.72 -15.36 -26.68
C LYS A 129 -14.29 -14.94 -25.27
N SER A 130 -12.99 -14.83 -25.06
CA SER A 130 -12.38 -14.44 -23.79
C SER A 130 -11.04 -13.74 -24.00
N VAL A 131 -10.61 -13.00 -22.97
CA VAL A 131 -9.28 -12.37 -22.91
C VAL A 131 -8.68 -12.65 -21.54
N THR A 132 -7.48 -13.22 -21.51
CA THR A 132 -6.71 -13.43 -20.28
C THR A 132 -5.79 -12.24 -20.03
N ILE A 133 -5.94 -11.62 -18.87
CA ILE A 133 -5.11 -10.52 -18.40
C ILE A 133 -4.14 -11.07 -17.33
N PRO A 134 -2.82 -10.93 -17.52
CA PRO A 134 -1.86 -11.36 -16.50
C PRO A 134 -1.96 -10.48 -15.26
N ALA A 135 -1.69 -11.08 -14.10
CA ALA A 135 -1.53 -10.35 -12.85
C ALA A 135 -0.34 -9.38 -12.95
N ARG A 136 -0.53 -8.18 -12.43
CA ARG A 136 0.49 -7.16 -12.23
C ARG A 136 0.29 -6.60 -10.82
N PRO A 137 0.62 -7.40 -9.79
CA PRO A 137 0.35 -7.05 -8.40
C PRO A 137 0.97 -5.69 -8.10
N TRP A 138 0.12 -4.73 -7.77
CA TRP A 138 0.54 -3.36 -7.50
C TRP A 138 0.26 -2.99 -6.05
N LEU A 139 -0.69 -3.67 -5.41
CA LEU A 139 -1.04 -3.54 -4.01
C LEU A 139 -0.31 -4.61 -3.19
N GLY A 140 0.26 -4.21 -2.06
CA GLY A 140 0.97 -5.08 -1.13
C GLY A 140 2.23 -4.44 -0.57
N LEU A 141 2.94 -5.18 0.26
CA LEU A 141 4.17 -4.74 0.93
C LEU A 141 5.30 -5.72 0.62
N SER A 142 6.49 -5.17 0.38
CA SER A 142 7.76 -5.88 0.46
C SER A 142 8.21 -6.00 1.92
N ALA A 143 9.22 -6.82 2.19
CA ALA A 143 9.85 -6.85 3.52
C ALA A 143 10.42 -5.47 3.92
N ASP A 144 11.00 -4.72 2.98
CA ASP A 144 11.52 -3.37 3.24
C ASP A 144 10.39 -2.37 3.48
N ASP A 145 9.26 -2.53 2.80
CA ASP A 145 8.07 -1.71 2.99
C ASP A 145 7.52 -1.90 4.41
N GLU A 146 7.43 -3.15 4.88
CA GLU A 146 7.03 -3.47 6.25
C GLU A 146 7.97 -2.86 7.28
N GLN A 147 9.30 -2.93 7.06
CA GLN A 147 10.26 -2.29 7.96
C GLN A 147 10.08 -0.76 8.03
N ARG A 148 9.76 -0.09 6.91
CA ARG A 148 9.47 1.35 6.92
C ARG A 148 8.23 1.68 7.76
N LEU A 149 7.17 0.89 7.65
CA LEU A 149 5.96 1.07 8.47
C LEU A 149 6.25 0.79 9.96
N ILE A 150 7.03 -0.25 10.27
CA ILE A 150 7.46 -0.54 11.65
C ILE A 150 8.29 0.61 12.22
N GLU A 151 9.16 1.23 11.42
CA GLU A 151 9.96 2.36 11.89
C GLU A 151 9.10 3.59 12.19
N ILE A 152 8.01 3.82 11.44
CA ILE A 152 7.01 4.85 11.79
C ILE A 152 6.41 4.54 13.17
N ALA A 153 6.01 3.29 13.42
CA ALA A 153 5.48 2.91 14.73
C ALA A 153 6.49 3.14 15.86
N ARG A 154 7.76 2.73 15.67
CA ARG A 154 8.84 2.94 16.63
C ARG A 154 9.12 4.41 16.89
N LYS A 155 9.12 5.24 15.84
CA LYS A 155 9.30 6.69 15.94
C LYS A 155 8.22 7.33 16.80
N HIS A 156 6.95 6.97 16.57
CA HIS A 156 5.83 7.45 17.40
C HIS A 156 6.01 7.05 18.86
N LEU A 157 6.37 5.80 19.14
CA LEU A 157 6.64 5.35 20.51
C LEU A 157 7.81 6.12 21.16
N LYS A 158 8.94 6.27 20.47
CA LYS A 158 10.14 6.94 21.00
C LYS A 158 9.89 8.41 21.34
N ASN A 159 9.13 9.12 20.50
CA ASN A 159 8.84 10.54 20.74
C ASN A 159 8.11 10.78 22.07
N GLU A 160 7.36 9.80 22.57
CA GLU A 160 6.67 9.90 23.86
C GLU A 160 7.60 9.74 25.06
N PHE A 161 8.69 9.00 24.90
CA PHE A 161 9.68 8.78 25.97
C PHE A 161 10.73 9.89 26.06
N ASN A 162 10.81 10.76 25.06
CA ASN A 162 11.80 11.83 24.96
C ASN A 162 11.26 13.21 25.41
N VAL A 163 10.23 13.23 26.27
CA VAL A 163 9.62 14.44 26.84
C VAL A 163 9.99 14.62 28.30
#